data_AF-A0A0E3HA40-F1
#
_entry.id   AF-A0A0E3HA40-F1
#
_cell.length_a   1.000
_cell.length_b   1.000
_cell.length_c   1.000
_cell.angle_alpha   90.00
_cell.angle_beta   90.00
_cell.angle_gamma   90.00
#
_symmetry.space_group_name_H-M   'P 1'
#
loop_
_entity.id
_entity.type
_entity.pdbx_description
1 polymer ?
#
loop_
_entity_poly.entity_id
_entity_poly.type
_entity_poly.pdbx_seq_one_letter_code
_entity_poly.pdbx_strand_id
1 'polypeptide(L)'
;MRSLASDTTAADTIPMKLILYLGLLAAVLILLIQSWNTANPALEEARIKAQVEAASLAILSIQDGYARNTAESHSPEGTMCTLKFTLPDSVRYISFGVDPDPDCNGQLGDSEWIPENNTIIYQYKNGVKKRLFLEGKTVNFIKGEIDSQGNWMLSGSQKSTQIPITHEKMGVVIEYPVSGDFPFELVMQNGVRYTMSHF
;
A
#
# COMPACT_ATOMS: atom_id res chain seq x y z
N MET A 1 15.98 -66.18 -7.43
CA MET A 1 15.94 -64.73 -7.75
C MET A 1 16.08 -64.58 -9.26
N ARG A 2 15.00 -64.24 -9.97
CA ARG A 2 15.07 -63.96 -11.42
C ARG A 2 15.67 -62.57 -11.59
N SER A 3 16.80 -62.50 -12.29
CA SER A 3 17.50 -61.26 -12.60
C SER A 3 16.73 -60.49 -13.68
N LEU A 4 16.47 -59.21 -13.42
CA LEU A 4 15.91 -58.23 -14.37
C LEU A 4 16.70 -58.17 -15.71
N ALA A 5 17.94 -58.67 -15.73
CA ALA A 5 18.79 -58.70 -16.92
C ALA A 5 18.52 -59.89 -17.86
N SER A 6 17.68 -60.85 -17.49
CA SER A 6 17.38 -62.04 -18.33
C SER A 6 16.11 -61.90 -19.19
N ASP A 7 15.36 -60.81 -19.04
CA ASP A 7 14.13 -60.53 -19.78
C ASP A 7 14.41 -59.44 -20.83
N THR A 8 14.78 -59.88 -22.03
CA THR A 8 15.23 -59.00 -23.14
C THR A 8 14.16 -58.02 -23.58
N THR A 9 12.89 -58.37 -23.42
CA THR A 9 11.73 -57.51 -23.68
C THR A 9 11.60 -56.36 -22.67
N ALA A 10 11.99 -56.58 -21.42
CA ALA A 10 11.97 -55.56 -20.38
C ALA A 10 13.17 -54.61 -20.51
N ALA A 11 14.35 -55.13 -20.83
CA ALA A 11 15.59 -54.35 -20.95
C ALA A 11 15.53 -53.27 -22.05
N ASP A 12 14.88 -53.54 -23.19
CA ASP A 12 14.76 -52.58 -24.30
C ASP A 12 13.62 -51.56 -24.13
N THR A 13 12.53 -51.93 -23.44
CA THR A 13 11.34 -51.06 -23.34
C THR A 13 11.37 -50.13 -22.13
N ILE A 14 12.14 -50.45 -21.09
CA ILE A 14 12.27 -49.63 -19.88
C ILE A 14 12.94 -48.26 -20.18
N PRO A 15 14.09 -48.17 -20.88
CA PRO A 15 14.72 -46.89 -21.18
C PRO A 15 13.86 -45.98 -22.06
N MET A 16 13.16 -46.55 -23.04
CA MET A 16 12.28 -45.79 -23.94
C MET A 16 11.08 -45.18 -23.20
N LYS A 17 10.42 -45.96 -22.33
CA LYS A 17 9.33 -45.45 -21.48
C LYS A 17 9.81 -44.38 -20.50
N LEU A 18 11.02 -44.53 -19.96
CA LEU A 18 11.62 -43.54 -19.08
C LEU A 18 11.82 -42.20 -19.78
N ILE A 19 12.37 -42.19 -21.00
CA ILE A 19 12.56 -40.97 -21.81
C ILE A 19 11.20 -40.33 -22.13
N LEU A 20 10.21 -41.13 -22.51
CA LEU A 20 8.86 -40.62 -22.78
C LEU A 20 8.24 -39.94 -21.56
N TYR A 21 8.32 -40.57 -20.38
CA TYR A 21 7.79 -40.00 -19.14
C TYR A 21 8.57 -38.76 -18.69
N LEU A 22 9.90 -38.74 -18.87
CA LEU A 22 10.72 -37.55 -18.62
C LEU A 22 10.34 -36.39 -19.55
N GLY A 23 10.13 -36.67 -20.84
CA GLY A 23 9.68 -35.68 -21.81
C GLY A 23 8.30 -35.12 -21.47
N LEU A 24 7.36 -35.99 -21.08
CA LEU A 24 6.03 -35.58 -20.66
C LEU A 24 6.07 -34.76 -19.36
N LEU A 25 6.87 -35.16 -18.39
CA LEU A 25 7.09 -34.40 -17.16
C LEU A 25 7.67 -33.03 -17.45
N ALA A 26 8.69 -32.94 -18.32
CA ALA A 26 9.29 -31.67 -18.71
C ALA A 26 8.26 -30.75 -19.38
N ALA A 27 7.43 -31.28 -20.28
CA ALA A 27 6.36 -30.51 -20.91
C ALA A 27 5.36 -29.97 -19.88
N VAL A 28 4.94 -30.80 -18.91
CA VAL A 28 4.04 -30.37 -17.82
C VAL A 28 4.68 -29.28 -16.96
N LEU A 29 5.96 -29.43 -16.59
CA LEU A 29 6.67 -28.42 -15.79
C LEU A 29 6.79 -27.08 -16.52
N ILE A 30 7.07 -27.08 -17.82
CA ILE A 30 7.13 -25.86 -18.64
C ILE A 30 5.77 -25.16 -18.63
N LEU A 31 4.68 -25.90 -18.83
CA LEU A 31 3.32 -25.34 -18.80
C LEU A 31 2.97 -24.75 -17.43
N LEU A 32 3.37 -25.41 -16.34
CA LEU A 32 3.16 -24.91 -14.99
C LEU A 32 3.92 -23.61 -14.73
N ILE A 33 5.20 -23.54 -15.15
CA ILE A 33 6.03 -22.33 -15.00
C ILE A 33 5.41 -21.17 -15.79
N GLN A 34 4.99 -21.41 -17.03
CA GLN A 34 4.39 -20.38 -17.87
C GLN A 34 3.05 -19.88 -17.29
N SER A 35 2.23 -20.80 -16.79
CA SER A 35 0.96 -20.48 -16.13
C SER A 35 1.20 -19.65 -14.86
N TRP A 36 2.17 -20.03 -14.04
CA TRP A 36 2.53 -19.30 -12.82
C TRP A 36 3.02 -17.88 -13.10
N ASN A 37 3.92 -17.71 -14.08
CA ASN A 37 4.43 -16.40 -14.46
C ASN A 37 3.34 -15.46 -14.97
N THR A 38 2.25 -16.01 -15.50
CA THR A 38 1.09 -15.22 -15.95
C THR A 38 0.12 -14.90 -14.81
N ALA A 39 -0.10 -15.85 -13.89
CA ALA A 39 -1.04 -15.68 -12.79
C ALA A 39 -0.48 -14.82 -11.63
N ASN A 40 0.82 -14.90 -11.37
CA ASN A 40 1.44 -14.25 -10.21
C ASN A 40 1.26 -12.72 -10.19
N PRO A 41 1.47 -11.97 -11.29
CA PRO A 41 1.24 -10.52 -11.29
C PRO A 41 -0.22 -10.13 -11.00
N ALA A 42 -1.18 -10.88 -11.54
CA ALA A 42 -2.61 -10.62 -11.31
C ALA A 42 -3.02 -10.87 -9.86
N LEU A 43 -2.46 -11.91 -9.23
CA LEU A 43 -2.68 -12.20 -7.82
C LEU A 43 -2.11 -11.10 -6.91
N GLU A 44 -0.89 -10.64 -7.19
CA GLU A 44 -0.27 -9.54 -6.46
C GLU A 44 -1.05 -8.22 -6.62
N GLU A 45 -1.52 -7.89 -7.83
CA GLU A 45 -2.37 -6.71 -8.06
C GLU A 45 -3.68 -6.81 -7.26
N ALA A 46 -4.34 -7.96 -7.26
CA ALA A 46 -5.56 -8.18 -6.50
C ALA A 46 -5.32 -8.02 -4.98
N ARG A 47 -4.18 -8.52 -4.47
CA ARG A 47 -3.80 -8.39 -3.07
C ARG A 47 -3.52 -6.94 -2.68
N ILE A 48 -2.80 -6.18 -3.53
CA ILE A 48 -2.55 -4.76 -3.30
C ILE A 48 -3.88 -3.99 -3.28
N LYS A 49 -4.72 -4.21 -4.29
CA LYS A 49 -6.03 -3.58 -4.40
C LYS A 49 -6.89 -3.85 -3.17
N ALA A 50 -6.98 -5.09 -2.71
CA ALA A 50 -7.73 -5.45 -1.51
C ALA A 50 -7.22 -4.72 -0.24
N GLN A 51 -5.90 -4.57 -0.09
CA GLN A 51 -5.32 -3.81 1.03
C GLN A 51 -5.64 -2.31 0.95
N VAL A 52 -5.58 -1.72 -0.25
CA VAL A 52 -5.93 -0.31 -0.46
C VAL A 52 -7.42 -0.05 -0.26
N GLU A 53 -8.29 -0.98 -0.68
CA GLU A 53 -9.73 -0.92 -0.43
C GLU A 53 -10.07 -1.08 1.06
N ALA A 54 -9.41 -2.01 1.75
CA ALA A 54 -9.55 -2.15 3.20
C ALA A 54 -9.09 -0.88 3.94
N ALA A 55 -8.02 -0.24 3.46
CA ALA A 55 -7.56 1.03 4.00
C ALA A 55 -8.56 2.17 3.76
N SER A 56 -9.13 2.24 2.56
CA SER A 56 -10.23 3.17 2.25
C SER A 56 -11.39 2.99 3.23
N LEU A 57 -11.86 1.76 3.44
CA LEU A 57 -12.96 1.47 4.35
C LEU A 57 -12.62 1.85 5.81
N ALA A 58 -11.39 1.60 6.25
CA ALA A 58 -10.94 1.96 7.59
C ALA A 58 -10.82 3.48 7.78
N ILE A 59 -10.43 4.24 6.76
CA ILE A 59 -10.44 5.70 6.80
C ILE A 59 -11.88 6.22 6.83
N LEU A 60 -12.78 5.63 6.03
CA LEU A 60 -14.18 6.03 6.00
C LEU A 60 -14.89 5.75 7.33
N SER A 61 -14.58 4.63 7.99
CA SER A 61 -15.21 4.27 9.26
C SER A 61 -14.92 5.27 10.39
N ILE A 62 -13.76 5.94 10.37
CA ILE A 62 -13.43 6.95 11.38
C ILE A 62 -14.05 8.32 11.08
N GLN A 63 -14.48 8.61 9.84
CA GLN A 63 -14.96 9.96 9.47
C GLN A 63 -16.23 10.39 10.19
N ASP A 64 -17.09 9.43 10.57
CA ASP A 64 -18.30 9.67 11.36
C ASP A 64 -18.06 9.58 12.88
N GLY A 65 -16.80 9.34 13.28
CA GLY A 65 -16.39 9.27 14.67
C GLY A 65 -16.23 10.63 15.37
N TYR A 66 -15.76 10.57 16.60
CA TYR A 66 -15.36 11.73 17.40
C TYR A 66 -14.01 12.26 16.91
N ALA A 67 -13.95 13.56 16.60
CA ALA A 67 -12.71 14.24 16.24
C ALA A 67 -12.12 14.95 17.46
N ARG A 68 -10.87 14.65 17.83
CA ARG A 68 -10.18 15.33 18.93
C ARG A 68 -9.94 16.80 18.59
N ASN A 69 -10.20 17.70 19.52
CA ASN A 69 -9.88 19.11 19.32
C ASN A 69 -8.39 19.36 19.61
N THR A 70 -7.60 19.64 18.57
CA THR A 70 -6.15 19.89 18.71
C THR A 70 -5.83 21.23 19.38
N ALA A 71 -6.80 22.15 19.49
CA ALA A 71 -6.64 23.39 20.24
C ALA A 71 -6.75 23.19 21.76
N GLU A 72 -7.31 22.05 22.21
CA GLU A 72 -7.53 21.74 23.61
C GLU A 72 -6.54 20.67 24.08
N SER A 73 -5.57 21.06 24.91
CA SER A 73 -4.51 20.17 25.39
C SER A 73 -4.99 18.98 26.24
N HIS A 74 -6.24 19.00 26.72
CA HIS A 74 -6.84 17.93 27.52
C HIS A 74 -7.99 17.22 26.80
N SER A 75 -8.14 17.44 25.49
CA SER A 75 -9.15 16.74 24.70
C SER A 75 -8.82 15.25 24.63
N PRO A 76 -9.82 14.35 24.81
CA PRO A 76 -9.58 12.92 24.66
C PRO A 76 -9.15 12.59 23.23
N GLU A 77 -8.42 11.48 23.09
CA GLU A 77 -8.04 10.94 21.78
C GLU A 77 -9.24 10.81 20.85
N GLY A 78 -9.00 11.15 19.59
CA GLY A 78 -9.97 11.08 18.51
C GLY A 78 -10.23 9.63 18.13
N THR A 79 -11.22 9.44 17.27
CA THR A 79 -11.46 8.11 16.70
C THR A 79 -10.27 7.73 15.83
N MET A 80 -9.65 6.59 16.14
CA MET A 80 -8.46 6.11 15.45
C MET A 80 -8.75 4.88 14.59
N CYS A 81 -7.97 4.70 13.54
CA CYS A 81 -7.84 3.45 12.82
C CYS A 81 -6.37 3.14 12.52
N THR A 82 -6.06 1.87 12.33
CA THR A 82 -4.72 1.43 11.94
C THR A 82 -4.78 0.77 10.57
N LEU A 83 -4.04 1.32 9.62
CA LEU A 83 -3.89 0.75 8.29
C LEU A 83 -2.73 -0.24 8.32
N LYS A 84 -3.00 -1.47 7.88
CA LYS A 84 -1.98 -2.52 7.82
C LYS A 84 -1.60 -2.75 6.38
N PHE A 85 -0.34 -2.49 6.07
CA PHE A 85 0.20 -2.75 4.74
C PHE A 85 1.26 -3.84 4.78
N THR A 86 1.22 -4.69 3.77
CA THR A 86 2.25 -5.66 3.42
C THR A 86 2.29 -5.69 1.90
N LEU A 87 2.76 -4.58 1.31
CA LEU A 87 2.83 -4.45 -0.14
C LEU A 87 4.15 -5.05 -0.65
N PRO A 88 4.14 -5.68 -1.83
CA PRO A 88 5.34 -6.25 -2.43
C PRO A 88 6.32 -5.14 -2.87
N ASP A 89 7.57 -5.54 -3.12
CA ASP A 89 8.64 -4.65 -3.58
C ASP A 89 8.36 -3.95 -4.91
N SER A 90 7.34 -4.38 -5.65
CA SER A 90 6.92 -3.73 -6.88
C SER A 90 6.23 -2.38 -6.64
N VAL A 91 5.75 -2.11 -5.43
CA VAL A 91 5.13 -0.82 -5.05
C VAL A 91 6.22 0.15 -4.58
N ARG A 92 6.20 1.37 -5.12
CA ARG A 92 7.12 2.45 -4.77
C ARG A 92 6.62 3.28 -3.61
N TYR A 93 5.34 3.67 -3.64
CA TYR A 93 4.73 4.44 -2.56
C TYR A 93 3.22 4.24 -2.54
N ILE A 94 2.62 4.58 -1.40
CA ILE A 94 1.19 4.87 -1.25
C ILE A 94 1.05 6.27 -0.66
N SER A 95 0.15 7.08 -1.20
CA SER A 95 -0.14 8.42 -0.73
C SER A 95 -1.63 8.64 -0.51
N PHE A 96 -1.95 9.56 0.39
CA PHE A 96 -3.29 9.89 0.83
C PHE A 96 -3.50 11.39 0.68
N GLY A 97 -4.48 11.79 -0.11
CA GLY A 97 -4.88 13.19 -0.33
C GLY A 97 -3.95 14.00 -1.24
N VAL A 98 -2.82 13.44 -1.67
CA VAL A 98 -1.79 14.16 -2.44
C VAL A 98 -1.13 13.25 -3.47
N ASP A 99 -0.76 13.82 -4.61
CA ASP A 99 0.10 13.20 -5.62
C ASP A 99 1.54 13.71 -5.49
N PRO A 100 2.47 12.90 -4.94
CA PRO A 100 3.86 13.32 -4.72
C PRO A 100 4.78 13.17 -5.94
N ASP A 101 4.30 12.57 -7.04
CA ASP A 101 5.10 12.36 -8.25
C ASP A 101 4.23 12.60 -9.50
N PRO A 102 3.75 13.83 -9.74
CA PRO A 102 2.84 14.13 -10.85
C PRO A 102 3.42 13.71 -12.21
N ASP A 103 4.73 13.85 -12.39
CA ASP A 103 5.46 13.51 -13.61
C ASP A 103 5.69 12.00 -13.81
N CYS A 104 5.36 11.19 -12.80
CA CYS A 104 5.51 9.73 -12.79
C CYS A 104 6.94 9.26 -13.06
N ASN A 105 7.94 10.04 -12.65
CA ASN A 105 9.35 9.77 -12.88
C ASN A 105 10.00 8.98 -11.74
N GLY A 106 9.28 8.82 -10.62
CA GLY A 106 9.71 8.08 -9.44
C GLY A 106 10.57 8.85 -8.44
N GLN A 107 10.76 10.15 -8.65
CA GLN A 107 11.47 11.06 -7.74
C GLN A 107 10.43 11.89 -7.00
N LEU A 108 10.24 11.62 -5.70
CA LEU A 108 9.17 12.26 -4.91
C LEU A 108 9.49 13.69 -4.47
N GLY A 109 10.72 14.16 -4.71
CA GLY A 109 11.23 15.45 -4.23
C GLY A 109 11.69 16.40 -5.32
N ASP A 110 11.49 16.06 -6.60
CA ASP A 110 11.86 16.93 -7.72
C ASP A 110 10.70 17.82 -8.21
N SER A 111 9.48 17.45 -7.83
CA SER A 111 8.22 18.04 -8.29
C SER A 111 7.37 18.52 -7.12
N GLU A 112 6.59 19.57 -7.34
CA GLU A 112 5.61 20.01 -6.34
C GLU A 112 4.50 18.98 -6.15
N TRP A 113 4.15 18.71 -4.90
CA TRP A 113 3.06 17.82 -4.55
C TRP A 113 1.71 18.44 -4.92
N ILE A 114 0.89 17.69 -5.67
CA ILE A 114 -0.42 18.15 -6.12
C ILE A 114 -1.50 17.65 -5.15
N PRO A 115 -2.27 18.52 -4.49
CA PRO A 115 -3.36 18.10 -3.63
C PRO A 115 -4.50 17.52 -4.49
N GLU A 116 -4.80 16.23 -4.32
CA GLU A 116 -5.94 15.60 -4.98
C GLU A 116 -7.16 15.50 -4.05
N ASN A 117 -6.96 15.49 -2.71
CA ASN A 117 -7.97 15.26 -1.68
C ASN A 117 -8.81 13.97 -1.89
N ASN A 118 -9.38 13.38 -0.84
CA ASN A 118 -10.27 12.22 -0.97
C ASN A 118 -9.73 11.06 -1.82
N THR A 119 -8.41 10.92 -1.99
CA THR A 119 -7.85 9.98 -2.95
C THR A 119 -6.70 9.25 -2.29
N ILE A 120 -6.67 7.94 -2.46
CA ILE A 120 -5.51 7.11 -2.17
C ILE A 120 -4.82 6.81 -3.49
N ILE A 121 -3.56 7.15 -3.61
CA ILE A 121 -2.76 6.92 -4.80
C ILE A 121 -1.69 5.89 -4.45
N TYR A 122 -1.44 4.94 -5.33
CA TYR A 122 -0.28 4.07 -5.20
C TYR A 122 0.39 3.94 -6.56
N GLN A 123 1.73 3.94 -6.54
CA GLN A 123 2.54 3.84 -7.74
C GLN A 123 3.44 2.61 -7.67
N TYR A 124 3.52 1.88 -8.77
CA TYR A 124 4.46 0.81 -8.96
C TYR A 124 5.81 1.36 -9.44
N LYS A 125 6.89 0.62 -9.16
CA LYS A 125 8.25 0.98 -9.61
C LYS A 125 8.39 1.08 -11.14
N ASN A 126 7.49 0.46 -11.90
CA ASN A 126 7.41 0.56 -13.36
C ASN A 126 6.73 1.85 -13.86
N GLY A 127 6.34 2.76 -12.96
CA GLY A 127 5.70 4.04 -13.29
C GLY A 127 4.17 3.97 -13.38
N VAL A 128 3.56 2.79 -13.34
CA VAL A 128 2.10 2.68 -13.34
C VAL A 128 1.56 3.27 -12.03
N LYS A 129 0.69 4.27 -12.16
CA LYS A 129 0.00 4.92 -11.05
C LYS A 129 -1.48 4.52 -11.05
N LYS A 130 -2.01 4.21 -9.87
CA LYS A 130 -3.42 3.89 -9.65
C LYS A 130 -3.99 4.82 -8.59
N ARG A 131 -5.26 5.18 -8.75
CA ARG A 131 -5.99 6.05 -7.84
C ARG A 131 -7.25 5.34 -7.37
N LEU A 132 -7.53 5.43 -6.08
CA LEU A 132 -8.77 5.00 -5.46
C LEU A 132 -9.43 6.23 -4.82
N PHE A 133 -10.63 6.56 -5.28
CA PHE A 133 -11.41 7.65 -4.69
C PHE A 133 -12.10 7.18 -3.42
N LEU A 134 -12.04 8.00 -2.37
CA LEU A 134 -12.74 7.82 -1.11
C LEU A 134 -14.13 8.44 -1.25
N GLU A 135 -15.13 7.57 -1.40
CA GLU A 135 -16.52 7.98 -1.49
C GLU A 135 -17.01 8.60 -0.16
N GLY A 136 -17.90 9.59 -0.25
CA GLY A 136 -18.52 10.22 0.92
C GLY A 136 -18.08 11.67 1.14
N LYS A 137 -17.89 12.05 2.41
CA LYS A 137 -17.51 13.42 2.80
C LYS A 137 -16.06 13.71 2.43
N THR A 138 -15.72 15.00 2.34
CA THR A 138 -14.32 15.41 2.13
C THR A 138 -13.45 14.95 3.30
N VAL A 139 -12.41 14.17 2.99
CA VAL A 139 -11.37 13.68 3.89
C VAL A 139 -10.10 14.47 3.63
N ASN A 140 -9.73 15.30 4.59
CA ASN A 140 -8.47 16.03 4.56
C ASN A 140 -7.40 15.20 5.26
N PHE A 141 -6.27 14.96 4.61
CA PHE A 141 -5.15 14.24 5.19
C PHE A 141 -4.05 15.22 5.59
N ILE A 142 -3.36 14.90 6.67
CA ILE A 142 -2.26 15.73 7.17
C ILE A 142 -1.30 14.86 7.98
N LYS A 143 -0.01 15.19 7.90
CA LYS A 143 0.99 14.53 8.72
C LYS A 143 0.88 14.98 10.18
N GLY A 144 0.99 14.05 11.13
CA GLY A 144 1.14 14.38 12.54
C GLY A 144 2.61 14.59 12.93
N GLU A 145 2.84 15.46 13.91
CA GLU A 145 4.13 15.70 14.56
C GLU A 145 3.96 15.67 16.07
N ILE A 146 4.95 15.13 16.78
CA ILE A 146 4.98 15.14 18.24
C ILE A 146 5.52 16.49 18.70
N ASP A 147 4.77 17.18 19.56
CA ASP A 147 5.22 18.44 20.17
C ASP A 147 6.27 18.21 21.27
N SER A 148 6.84 19.30 21.80
CA SER A 148 7.82 19.23 22.90
C SER A 148 7.30 18.63 24.20
N GLN A 149 5.98 18.44 24.33
CA GLN A 149 5.30 17.88 25.50
C GLN A 149 4.92 16.41 25.28
N GLY A 150 5.19 15.84 24.11
CA GLY A 150 4.86 14.45 23.76
C GLY A 150 3.46 14.27 23.17
N ASN A 151 2.73 15.34 22.85
CA ASN A 151 1.39 15.27 22.27
C ASN A 151 1.43 15.29 20.75
N TRP A 152 0.54 14.52 20.12
CA TRP A 152 0.35 14.53 18.67
C TRP A 152 -0.39 15.80 18.21
N MET A 153 0.26 16.56 17.35
CA MET A 153 -0.19 17.81 16.77
C MET A 153 -0.11 17.76 15.25
N LEU A 154 -0.85 18.63 14.58
CA LEU A 154 -0.83 18.75 13.13
C LEU A 154 0.51 19.31 12.65
N SER A 155 1.15 18.66 11.67
CA SER A 155 2.40 19.14 11.08
C SER A 155 2.23 20.55 10.52
N GLY A 156 3.08 21.48 10.95
CA GLY A 156 2.97 22.89 10.58
C GLY A 156 2.10 23.75 11.50
N SER A 157 1.56 23.22 12.60
CA SER A 157 0.77 24.01 13.56
C SER A 157 1.60 24.92 14.50
N GLN A 158 2.89 25.14 14.25
CA GLN A 158 3.68 26.03 15.10
C GLN A 158 3.25 27.50 14.92
N LYS A 159 2.39 27.97 15.83
CA LYS A 159 2.31 29.30 16.47
C LYS A 159 2.45 30.61 15.65
N SER A 160 2.53 30.58 14.32
CA SER A 160 2.55 31.79 13.50
C SER A 160 1.39 31.76 12.53
N THR A 161 0.49 32.72 12.72
CA THR A 161 -0.78 32.94 12.01
C THR A 161 -0.62 33.27 10.52
N GLN A 162 0.48 32.90 9.85
CA GLN A 162 0.84 33.43 8.54
C GLN A 162 1.77 32.56 7.68
N ILE A 163 2.00 31.28 8.01
CA ILE A 163 2.70 30.38 7.08
C ILE A 163 1.63 29.50 6.43
N PRO A 164 1.41 29.59 5.11
CA PRO A 164 0.53 28.66 4.42
C PRO A 164 1.04 27.25 4.68
N ILE A 165 0.13 26.33 5.04
CA ILE A 165 0.43 24.91 5.09
C ILE A 165 0.95 24.55 3.69
N THR A 166 2.25 24.30 3.57
CA THR A 166 2.86 23.92 2.31
C THR A 166 2.24 22.61 1.83
N HIS A 167 2.06 22.42 0.52
CA HIS A 167 1.42 21.22 -0.01
C HIS A 167 2.13 19.93 0.42
N GLU A 168 3.43 19.99 0.71
CA GLU A 168 4.22 18.89 1.30
C GLU A 168 3.74 18.46 2.71
N LYS A 169 3.03 19.34 3.41
CA LYS A 169 2.40 19.05 4.72
C LYS A 169 0.93 18.63 4.57
N MET A 170 0.36 18.79 3.39
CA MET A 170 -0.98 18.31 3.05
C MET A 170 -0.87 16.90 2.47
N GLY A 171 -1.60 15.96 3.06
CA GLY A 171 -1.50 14.56 2.70
C GLY A 171 -0.44 13.79 3.48
N VAL A 172 -0.42 12.48 3.22
CA VAL A 172 0.46 11.52 3.87
C VAL A 172 1.03 10.61 2.81
N VAL A 173 2.35 10.43 2.78
CA VAL A 173 3.04 9.56 1.82
C VAL A 173 3.83 8.53 2.60
N ILE A 174 3.69 7.26 2.21
CA ILE A 174 4.46 6.14 2.74
C ILE A 174 5.29 5.59 1.57
N GLU A 175 6.60 5.76 1.68
CA GLU A 175 7.56 5.28 0.69
C GLU A 175 7.94 3.81 0.91
N TYR A 176 8.48 3.18 -0.12
CA TYR A 176 9.01 1.83 -0.06
C TYR A 176 10.09 1.69 1.04
N PRO A 177 10.04 0.65 1.90
CA PRO A 177 9.07 -0.44 1.92
C PRO A 177 7.73 -0.05 2.56
N VAL A 178 6.62 -0.26 1.84
CA VAL A 178 5.26 -0.04 2.35
C VAL A 178 4.79 -1.28 3.12
N SER A 179 5.40 -1.49 4.28
CA SER A 179 5.08 -2.60 5.18
C SER A 179 5.09 -2.13 6.63
N GLY A 180 3.98 -2.34 7.34
CA GLY A 180 3.84 -1.94 8.74
C GLY A 180 2.42 -1.58 9.12
N ASP A 181 2.30 -1.12 10.37
CA ASP A 181 1.06 -0.61 10.95
C ASP A 181 1.14 0.92 10.97
N PHE A 182 0.19 1.56 10.30
CA PHE A 182 0.15 3.01 10.12
C PHE A 182 -1.11 3.57 10.80
N PRO A 183 -0.98 4.08 12.04
CA PRO A 183 -2.10 4.64 12.78
C PRO A 183 -2.51 6.01 12.24
N PHE A 184 -3.82 6.22 12.16
CA PHE A 184 -4.46 7.49 11.82
C PHE A 184 -5.48 7.87 12.89
N GLU A 185 -5.58 9.15 13.19
CA GLU A 185 -6.52 9.74 14.15
C GLU A 185 -7.40 10.77 13.45
N LEU A 186 -8.70 10.78 13.78
CA LEU A 186 -9.58 11.88 13.41
C LEU A 186 -9.38 13.05 14.38
N VAL A 187 -8.93 14.18 13.86
CA VAL A 187 -8.67 15.39 14.64
C VAL A 187 -9.37 16.59 14.01
N MET A 188 -9.60 17.62 14.80
CA MET A 188 -10.22 18.87 14.39
C MET A 188 -9.35 20.06 14.81
N GLN A 189 -9.20 21.02 13.90
CA GLN A 189 -8.58 22.30 14.17
C GLN A 189 -9.36 23.41 13.46
N ASN A 190 -9.71 24.46 14.18
CA ASN A 190 -10.45 25.62 13.64
C ASN A 190 -11.75 25.24 12.90
N GLY A 191 -12.44 24.18 13.36
CA GLY A 191 -13.66 23.67 12.74
C GLY A 191 -13.47 22.78 11.50
N VAL A 192 -12.22 22.57 11.05
CA VAL A 192 -11.88 21.66 9.95
C VAL A 192 -11.44 20.31 10.52
N ARG A 193 -11.98 19.23 9.96
CA ARG A 193 -11.62 17.84 10.31
C ARG A 193 -10.47 17.36 9.43
N TYR A 194 -9.54 16.64 10.05
CA TYR A 194 -8.39 16.02 9.40
C TYR A 194 -8.23 14.58 9.86
N THR A 195 -7.76 13.73 8.96
CA THR A 195 -7.25 12.39 9.23
C THR A 195 -5.74 12.48 9.34
N MET A 196 -5.24 12.49 10.57
CA MET A 196 -3.84 12.76 10.91
C MET A 196 -3.05 11.46 11.06
N SER A 197 -1.86 11.37 10.46
CA SER A 197 -0.97 10.22 10.65
C SER A 197 -0.18 10.29 11.96
N HIS A 198 0.06 9.13 12.58
CA HIS A 198 0.86 8.98 13.80
C HIS A 198 2.18 8.22 13.51
N PHE A 199 2.95 8.68 12.52
CA PHE A 199 4.24 8.10 12.14
C PHE A 199 5.12 9.08 11.35
#